data_AF-A0A1Q8SUJ1-F1
#
_entry.id   AF-A0A1Q8SUJ1-F1
#
_cell.length_a   1.000
_cell.length_b   1.000
_cell.length_c   1.000
_cell.angle_alpha   90.00
_cell.angle_beta   90.00
_cell.angle_gamma   90.00
#
_symmetry.space_group_name_H-M   'P 1'
#
loop_
_entity.id
_entity.type
_entity.pdbx_description
1 polymer ?
#
loop_
_entity_poly.entity_id
_entity_poly.type
_entity_poly.pdbx_seq_one_letter_code
_entity_poly.pdbx_strand_id
1 'polypeptide(L)' 'MADLAMVFHWTPSDMDAMSLEELTEWRERARLRHDPPKKAPTR' A
#
# COMPACT_ATOMS: atom_id res chain seq x y z
N MET A 1 2.50 -7.15 3.89
CA MET A 1 1.59 -6.70 4.97
C MET A 1 2.04 -5.39 5.58
N ALA A 2 3.34 -5.18 5.87
CA ALA A 2 3.83 -3.94 6.49
C ALA A 2 3.51 -2.65 5.69
N ASP A 3 3.54 -2.71 4.34
CA ASP A 3 3.23 -1.55 3.50
C ASP A 3 1.77 -1.10 3.64
N LEU A 4 0.84 -2.04 3.83
CA LEU A 4 -0.57 -1.72 4.05
C LEU A 4 -0.79 -1.08 5.41
N ALA A 5 -0.17 -1.63 6.45
CA ALA A 5 -0.23 -1.07 7.79
C ALA A 5 0.37 0.34 7.85
N MET A 6 1.45 0.61 7.11
CA MET A 6 2.05 1.95 7.06
C MET A 6 1.25 2.95 6.22
N VAL A 7 0.70 2.52 5.07
CA VAL A 7 -0.02 3.42 4.16
C VAL A 7 -1.44 3.72 4.65
N PHE A 8 -2.12 2.75 5.27
CA PHE A 8 -3.52 2.84 5.66
C PHE A 8 -3.76 2.78 7.18
N HIS A 9 -2.72 2.58 8.00
CA HIS A 9 -2.84 2.41 9.46
C HIS A 9 -3.76 1.25 9.87
N TRP A 10 -3.91 0.25 8.98
CA TRP A 10 -4.74 -0.92 9.22
C TRP A 10 -4.16 -1.84 10.27
N THR A 11 -5.04 -2.37 11.11
CA THR A 11 -4.69 -3.35 12.13
C THR A 11 -4.67 -4.76 11.55
N PRO A 12 -4.03 -5.74 12.21
CA PRO A 12 -4.06 -7.14 11.77
C PRO A 12 -5.47 -7.69 11.57
N SER A 13 -6.46 -7.26 12.38
CA SER A 13 -7.85 -7.67 12.24
C SER A 13 -8.52 -7.14 10.98
N ASP A 14 -8.17 -5.93 10.53
CA ASP A 14 -8.68 -5.39 9.25
C ASP A 14 -8.15 -6.21 8.08
N MET A 15 -6.89 -6.65 8.16
CA MET A 15 -6.26 -7.51 7.15
C MET A 15 -6.81 -8.93 7.15
N ASP A 16 -7.20 -9.46 8.32
CA ASP A 16 -7.78 -10.81 8.46
C ASP A 16 -9.24 -10.89 7.97
N ALA A 17 -9.97 -9.77 8.03
CA ALA A 17 -11.32 -9.66 7.49
C ALA A 17 -11.36 -9.62 5.95
N MET A 18 -10.25 -9.28 5.29
CA MET A 18 -10.14 -9.22 3.83
C MET A 18 -9.61 -10.53 3.25
N SER A 19 -10.03 -10.83 2.02
CA SER A 19 -9.48 -11.97 1.29
C SER A 19 -8.03 -11.73 0.84
N LEU A 20 -7.29 -12.80 0.60
CA LEU A 20 -5.92 -12.76 0.07
C LEU A 20 -5.81 -12.02 -1.26
N GLU A 21 -6.86 -12.09 -2.09
CA GLU A 21 -6.97 -11.39 -3.37
C GLU A 21 -7.07 -9.87 -3.17
N GLU A 22 -7.95 -9.42 -2.29
CA GLU A 22 -8.08 -7.99 -1.92
C GLU A 22 -6.79 -7.45 -1.30
N LEU A 23 -6.16 -8.20 -0.39
CA LEU A 23 -4.88 -7.80 0.20
C LEU A 23 -3.80 -7.59 -0.86
N THR A 24 -3.80 -8.41 -1.92
CA THR A 24 -2.84 -8.30 -3.02
C THR A 24 -3.11 -7.06 -3.87
N GLU A 25 -4.37 -6.76 -4.21
CA GLU A 25 -4.75 -5.51 -4.89
C GLU A 25 -4.35 -4.27 -4.08
N TRP A 26 -4.65 -4.26 -2.78
CA TRP A 26 -4.30 -3.14 -1.92
C TRP A 26 -2.80 -2.96 -1.81
N ARG A 27 -2.01 -4.05 -1.80
CA ARG A 27 -0.54 -3.97 -1.79
C ARG A 27 0.00 -3.32 -3.05
N GLU A 28 -0.52 -3.66 -4.22
CA GLU A 28 -0.12 -3.03 -5.48
C GLU A 28 -0.45 -1.52 -5.48
N ARG A 29 -1.64 -1.14 -5.00
CA ARG A 29 -2.01 0.29 -4.87
C ARG A 29 -1.11 1.04 -3.89
N ALA A 30 -0.79 0.45 -2.74
CA ALA A 30 0.13 1.03 -1.76
C ALA A 30 1.53 1.24 -2.35
N ARG A 31 2.00 0.25 -3.14
CA ARG A 31 3.29 0.29 -3.82
C ARG A 31 3.37 1.41 -4.85
N LEU A 32 2.33 1.57 -5.68
CA LEU A 32 2.23 2.67 -6.65
C LEU A 32 2.20 4.05 -5.99
N ARG A 33 1.67 4.15 -4.77
CA ARG A 33 1.60 5.42 -4.02
C ARG A 33 2.91 5.80 -3.35
N HIS A 34 3.67 4.80 -2.90
CA HIS A 34 4.96 4.98 -2.24
C HIS A 34 6.11 5.21 -3.24
N ASP A 35 5.90 4.93 -4.52
CA ASP A 35 6.82 5.34 -5.59
C ASP A 35 6.26 6.58 -6.31
N PRO A 36 6.25 7.78 -5.67
CA PRO A 36 5.98 8.99 -6.41
C PRO A 36 7.07 9.10 -7.48
N PRO A 37 6.73 9.35 -8.76
CA PRO A 37 7.75 9.54 -9.77
C PRO A 37 8.70 10.61 -9.24
N LYS A 38 9.96 10.23 -9.02
CA LYS A 38 11.01 11.14 -8.58
C LYS A 38 10.89 12.35 -9.49
N LYS A 39 10.41 13.48 -8.93
CA LYS A 39 10.30 14.72 -9.69
C LYS A 39 11.66 14.92 -10.33
N ALA A 40 11.68 14.85 -11.66
CA ALA A 40 12.86 15.20 -12.42
C ALA A 40 13.32 16.58 -11.94
N PRO A 41 14.62 16.80 -11.71
CA PRO A 41 15.09 18.07 -11.22
C PRO A 41 14.67 19.13 -12.23
N THR A 42 13.78 20.02 -11.82
CA THR A 42 13.45 21.22 -12.58
C THR A 42 14.72 22.04 -12.66
N ARG A 43 15.31 22.09 -13.86
CA ARG A 43 16.41 22.98 -14.20
C ARG A 43 16.08 23.66 -15.52
#